data_AF-A0A371RXY2-F1
#
_entry.id   AF-A0A371RXY2-F1
#
_cell.length_a   1.000
_cell.length_b   1.000
_cell.length_c   1.000
_cell.angle_alpha   90.00
_cell.angle_beta   90.00
_cell.angle_gamma   90.00
#
_symmetry.space_group_name_H-M   'P 1'
#
loop_
_entity.id
_entity.type
_entity.pdbx_description
1 polymer ?
#
loop_
_entity_poly.entity_id
_entity_poly.type
_entity_poly.pdbx_seq_one_letter_code
_entity_poly.pdbx_strand_id
1 'polypeptide(L)'
;MSTVWDTFLLTERYLYVQLFLKRNEWLYVKLMSTFMDSLRLPNKAAMKRLNKLEMRHTIVFLLLLLFIIALPIEINLLLDDSYKESDIPQNIYIIQVLLFYPFLMLFLGIAGISVLAGLGVGISKLTHRQLKFQFLWKMCAFALTKSVVLFAVANILIGTHWIVNTIVFVLLFYTILRMIFHYPQRVKKHT
;
A
#
# COMPACT_ATOMS: atom_id res chain seq x y z
N MET A 1 23.21 46.29 18.50
CA MET A 1 23.69 45.39 17.42
C MET A 1 23.10 43.97 17.53
N SER A 2 22.67 43.51 18.71
CA SER A 2 22.01 42.20 18.92
C SER A 2 20.60 42.08 18.32
N THR A 3 19.82 43.16 18.32
CA THR A 3 18.41 43.18 17.87
C THR A 3 18.18 42.88 16.38
N VAL A 4 19.19 43.09 15.54
CA VAL A 4 19.11 42.80 14.09
C VAL A 4 19.35 41.32 13.81
N TRP A 5 20.19 40.66 14.61
CA TRP A 5 20.46 39.22 14.48
C TRP A 5 19.29 38.37 14.99
N ASP A 6 18.62 38.83 16.06
CA ASP A 6 17.45 38.13 16.61
C ASP A 6 16.25 38.17 15.65
N THR A 7 16.02 39.30 14.98
CA THR A 7 14.95 39.42 13.97
C THR A 7 15.25 38.62 12.70
N PHE A 8 16.51 38.53 12.30
CA PHE A 8 16.94 37.69 11.18
C PHE A 8 16.74 36.19 11.46
N LEU A 9 17.15 35.72 12.65
CA LEU A 9 16.98 34.32 13.08
C LEU A 9 15.51 33.93 13.23
N LEU A 10 14.66 34.84 13.70
CA LEU A 10 13.21 34.62 13.73
C LEU A 10 12.64 34.47 12.32
N THR A 11 13.03 35.34 11.39
CA THR A 11 12.52 35.33 10.01
C THR A 11 12.90 34.04 9.27
N GLU A 12 14.13 33.54 9.43
CA GLU A 12 14.52 32.24 8.86
C GLU A 12 13.73 31.07 9.48
N ARG A 13 13.53 31.06 10.81
CA ARG A 13 12.68 30.04 11.46
C ARG A 13 11.26 30.04 10.92
N TYR A 14 10.66 31.22 10.74
CA TYR A 14 9.32 31.34 10.16
C TYR A 14 9.27 30.82 8.71
N LEU A 15 10.28 31.12 7.90
CA LEU A 15 10.36 30.63 6.52
C LEU A 15 10.51 29.11 6.46
N TYR A 16 11.34 28.52 7.34
CA TYR A 16 11.52 27.08 7.44
C TYR A 16 10.23 26.36 7.89
N VAL A 17 9.53 26.92 8.88
CA VAL A 17 8.25 26.37 9.34
C VAL A 17 7.18 26.47 8.24
N GLN A 18 7.11 27.59 7.51
CA GLN A 18 6.20 27.76 6.37
C GLN A 18 6.51 26.78 5.23
N LEU A 19 7.79 26.60 4.87
CA LEU A 19 8.21 25.63 3.86
C LEU A 19 7.94 24.18 4.29
N PHE A 20 8.11 23.88 5.58
CA PHE A 20 7.83 22.56 6.14
C PHE A 20 6.33 22.26 6.16
N LEU A 21 5.50 23.21 6.60
CA LEU A 21 4.04 23.09 6.60
C LEU A 21 3.50 22.96 5.17
N LYS A 22 3.94 23.81 4.23
CA LYS A 22 3.54 23.76 2.82
C LYS A 22 3.97 22.46 2.13
N ARG A 23 5.12 21.89 2.51
CA ARG A 23 5.58 20.58 2.03
C ARG A 23 4.69 19.44 2.57
N ASN A 24 4.23 19.54 3.81
CA ASN A 24 3.36 18.54 4.42
C ASN A 24 1.94 18.57 3.85
N GLU A 25 1.36 19.75 3.64
CA GLU A 25 0.05 19.89 2.97
C GLU A 25 0.04 19.25 1.58
N TRP A 26 1.12 19.43 0.82
CA TRP A 26 1.33 18.77 -0.46
C TRP A 26 1.36 17.24 -0.36
N LEU A 27 1.94 16.68 0.72
CA LEU A 27 1.97 15.24 0.95
C LEU A 27 0.57 14.68 1.20
N TYR A 28 -0.25 15.34 2.03
CA TYR A 28 -1.61 14.89 2.34
C TYR A 28 -2.53 14.89 1.11
N VAL A 29 -2.56 15.98 0.35
CA VAL A 29 -3.38 16.07 -0.88
C VAL A 29 -2.94 15.03 -1.91
N LYS A 30 -1.63 14.75 -1.99
CA LYS A 30 -1.08 13.74 -2.89
C LYS A 30 -1.40 12.32 -2.45
N LEU A 31 -1.41 12.03 -1.14
CA LEU A 31 -1.85 10.73 -0.60
C LEU A 31 -3.34 10.50 -0.85
N MET A 32 -4.18 11.50 -0.60
CA MET A 32 -5.63 11.39 -0.83
C MET A 32 -5.97 11.15 -2.30
N SER A 33 -5.34 11.90 -3.22
CA SER A 33 -5.52 11.69 -4.66
C SER A 33 -4.98 10.33 -5.12
N THR A 34 -3.87 9.85 -4.53
CA THR A 34 -3.34 8.50 -4.78
C THR A 34 -4.31 7.42 -4.32
N PHE A 35 -4.94 7.58 -3.17
CA PHE A 35 -5.97 6.66 -2.67
C PHE A 35 -7.18 6.61 -3.61
N MET A 36 -7.71 7.77 -4.00
CA MET A 36 -8.83 7.86 -4.96
C MET A 36 -8.47 7.24 -6.33
N ASP A 37 -7.25 7.46 -6.82
CA ASP A 37 -6.79 6.86 -8.08
C ASP A 37 -6.58 5.34 -7.96
N SER A 38 -6.16 4.85 -6.79
CA SER A 38 -6.01 3.41 -6.50
C SER A 38 -7.37 2.70 -6.52
N LEU A 39 -8.42 3.33 -5.97
CA LEU A 39 -9.79 2.81 -6.03
C LEU A 39 -10.35 2.77 -7.46
N ARG A 40 -9.90 3.67 -8.33
CA ARG A 40 -10.30 3.76 -9.75
C ARG A 40 -9.60 2.75 -10.67
N LEU A 41 -8.76 1.86 -10.14
CA LEU A 41 -8.17 0.78 -10.93
C LEU A 41 -9.24 -0.17 -11.47
N PRO A 42 -9.16 -0.59 -12.76
CA PRO A 42 -8.00 -0.51 -13.67
C PRO A 42 -8.12 0.57 -14.78
N ASN A 43 -8.52 1.81 -14.46
CA ASN A 43 -8.62 2.88 -15.46
C ASN A 43 -7.24 3.33 -16.01
N LYS A 44 -7.08 3.43 -17.35
CA LYS A 44 -5.84 3.92 -18.03
C LYS A 44 -5.31 5.23 -17.46
N ALA A 45 -6.20 6.19 -17.21
CA ALA A 45 -5.83 7.52 -16.75
C ALA A 45 -5.25 7.46 -15.32
N ALA A 46 -5.88 6.67 -14.44
CA ALA A 46 -5.40 6.43 -13.09
C ALA A 46 -4.04 5.69 -13.10
N MET A 47 -3.90 4.65 -13.92
CA MET A 47 -2.63 3.91 -14.06
C MET A 47 -1.47 4.81 -14.52
N LYS A 48 -1.70 5.73 -15.48
CA LYS A 48 -0.68 6.68 -15.91
C LYS A 48 -0.31 7.68 -14.81
N ARG A 49 -1.28 8.18 -14.04
CA ARG A 49 -1.02 9.09 -12.91
C ARG A 49 -0.24 8.39 -11.79
N LEU A 50 -0.68 7.20 -11.39
CA LEU A 50 -0.05 6.39 -10.34
C LEU A 50 1.40 5.99 -10.71
N ASN A 51 1.67 5.74 -11.99
CA ASN A 51 3.03 5.42 -12.42
C ASN A 51 4.03 6.59 -12.31
N LYS A 52 3.55 7.84 -12.48
CA LYS A 52 4.38 9.04 -12.35
C LYS A 52 4.83 9.29 -10.91
N LEU A 53 4.21 8.65 -9.92
CA LEU A 53 4.62 8.75 -8.53
C LEU A 53 5.97 8.06 -8.33
N GLU A 54 6.85 8.65 -7.51
CA GLU A 54 8.12 8.03 -7.15
C GLU A 54 7.89 6.78 -6.31
N MET A 55 8.76 5.77 -6.43
CA MET A 55 8.68 4.53 -5.64
C MET A 55 8.61 4.79 -4.13
N ARG A 56 9.34 5.78 -3.62
CA ARG A 56 9.32 6.16 -2.20
C ARG A 56 7.91 6.45 -1.70
N HIS A 57 7.11 7.20 -2.47
CA HIS A 57 5.75 7.54 -2.08
C HIS A 57 4.82 6.32 -2.11
N THR A 58 5.01 5.40 -3.07
CA THR A 58 4.26 4.14 -3.11
C THR A 58 4.59 3.25 -1.90
N ILE A 59 5.86 3.16 -1.51
CA ILE A 59 6.27 2.38 -0.33
C ILE A 59 5.66 2.96 0.94
N VAL A 60 5.74 4.28 1.15
CA VAL A 60 5.14 4.94 2.32
C VAL A 60 3.62 4.73 2.34
N PHE A 61 2.95 4.90 1.19
CA PHE A 61 1.52 4.64 1.07
C PHE A 61 1.17 3.18 1.43
N LEU A 62 1.94 2.22 0.92
CA LEU A 62 1.72 0.81 1.19
C LEU A 62 1.95 0.47 2.66
N LEU A 63 3.01 1.01 3.29
CA LEU A 63 3.29 0.81 4.71
C LEU A 63 2.16 1.35 5.57
N LEU A 64 1.68 2.57 5.28
CA LEU A 64 0.53 3.15 5.99
C LEU A 64 -0.74 2.32 5.80
N LEU A 65 -1.00 1.85 4.59
CA LEU A 65 -2.16 1.01 4.29
C LEU A 65 -2.10 -0.30 5.08
N LEU A 66 -0.97 -1.01 5.04
CA LEU A 66 -0.78 -2.26 5.77
C LEU A 66 -0.87 -2.05 7.29
N PHE A 67 -0.33 -0.94 7.80
CA PHE A 67 -0.42 -0.59 9.21
C PHE A 67 -1.88 -0.36 9.65
N ILE A 68 -2.65 0.39 8.87
CA ILE A 68 -4.09 0.62 9.15
C ILE A 68 -4.88 -0.70 9.15
N ILE A 69 -4.52 -1.64 8.29
CA ILE A 69 -5.17 -2.97 8.23
C ILE A 69 -4.74 -3.85 9.41
N ALA A 70 -3.49 -3.75 9.85
CA ALA A 70 -2.95 -4.55 10.94
C ALA A 70 -3.59 -4.19 12.30
N LEU A 71 -3.81 -2.90 12.56
CA LEU A 71 -4.35 -2.41 13.83
C LEU A 71 -5.63 -3.10 14.32
N PRO A 72 -6.73 -3.18 13.54
CA PRO A 72 -7.95 -3.85 14.00
C PRO A 72 -7.73 -5.34 14.28
N ILE A 73 -6.83 -5.99 13.55
CA ILE A 73 -6.51 -7.41 13.73
C ILE A 73 -5.75 -7.60 15.05
N GLU A 74 -4.77 -6.75 15.33
CA GLU A 74 -4.02 -6.76 16.59
C GLU A 74 -4.91 -6.50 17.80
N ILE A 75 -5.81 -5.52 17.71
CA ILE A 75 -6.77 -5.24 18.79
C ILE A 75 -7.62 -6.47 19.07
N ASN A 76 -8.14 -7.13 18.04
CA ASN A 76 -8.93 -8.34 18.21
C ASN A 76 -8.11 -9.48 18.84
N LEU A 77 -6.85 -9.65 18.43
CA LEU A 77 -5.94 -10.66 19.02
C LEU A 77 -5.63 -10.36 20.50
N LEU A 78 -5.43 -9.11 20.87
CA LEU A 78 -5.16 -8.73 22.27
C LEU A 78 -6.38 -8.88 23.17
N LEU A 79 -7.59 -8.75 22.61
CA LEU A 79 -8.85 -8.96 23.32
C LEU A 79 -9.26 -10.45 23.38
N ASP A 80 -8.64 -11.29 22.56
CA ASP A 80 -8.89 -12.72 22.52
C ASP A 80 -8.15 -13.42 23.66
N ASP A 81 -8.87 -14.27 24.37
CA ASP A 81 -8.35 -15.08 25.48
C ASP A 81 -7.55 -16.31 25.00
N SER A 82 -7.31 -16.42 23.70
CA SER A 82 -6.50 -17.46 23.05
C SER A 82 -5.15 -17.74 23.73
N TYR A 83 -4.54 -16.73 24.37
CA TYR A 83 -3.28 -16.92 25.10
C TYR A 83 -3.43 -17.82 26.34
N LYS A 84 -4.64 -18.00 26.88
CA LYS A 84 -4.93 -18.88 28.02
C LYS A 84 -4.86 -20.36 27.65
N GLU A 85 -5.07 -20.69 26.38
CA GLU A 85 -4.94 -22.06 25.86
C GLU A 85 -3.49 -22.40 25.46
N SER A 86 -2.68 -21.38 25.19
CA SER A 86 -1.25 -21.55 24.96
C SER A 86 -0.51 -21.49 26.30
N ASP A 87 0.41 -22.43 26.58
CA ASP A 87 1.30 -22.38 27.76
C ASP A 87 2.30 -21.19 27.75
N ILE A 88 1.98 -20.11 27.03
CA ILE A 88 2.80 -18.94 26.83
C ILE A 88 2.45 -17.90 27.91
N PRO A 89 3.44 -17.41 28.66
CA PRO A 89 3.26 -16.30 29.58
C PRO A 89 2.66 -15.06 28.90
N GLN A 90 1.66 -14.44 29.54
CA GLN A 90 0.91 -13.30 28.99
C GLN A 90 1.81 -12.12 28.56
N ASN A 91 2.88 -11.86 29.31
CA ASN A 91 3.85 -10.81 28.98
C ASN A 91 4.58 -11.07 27.65
N ILE A 92 4.94 -12.33 27.38
CA ILE A 92 5.56 -12.74 26.11
C ILE A 92 4.54 -12.61 24.97
N TYR A 93 3.30 -13.04 25.20
CA TYR A 93 2.22 -12.92 24.22
C TYR A 93 1.97 -11.46 23.79
N ILE A 94 1.87 -10.54 24.76
CA ILE A 94 1.65 -9.10 24.47
C ILE A 94 2.79 -8.53 23.62
N ILE A 95 4.05 -8.84 23.97
CA ILE A 95 5.22 -8.39 23.21
C ILE A 95 5.20 -8.97 21.79
N GLN A 96 4.83 -10.24 21.64
CA GLN A 96 4.73 -10.91 20.34
C GLN A 96 3.65 -10.29 19.46
N VAL A 97 2.46 -10.03 20.00
CA VAL A 97 1.37 -9.41 19.24
C VAL A 97 1.67 -7.95 18.92
N LEU A 98 2.25 -7.18 19.83
CA LEU A 98 2.47 -5.74 19.62
C LEU A 98 3.69 -5.42 18.75
N LEU A 99 4.75 -6.23 18.82
CA LEU A 99 5.97 -6.00 18.03
C LEU A 99 6.04 -6.97 16.85
N PHE A 100 6.09 -8.28 17.10
CA PHE A 100 6.40 -9.22 16.03
C PHE A 100 5.31 -9.32 14.97
N TYR A 101 4.04 -9.31 15.37
CA TYR A 101 2.91 -9.43 14.44
C TYR A 101 2.88 -8.32 13.37
N PRO A 102 2.94 -7.01 13.70
CA PRO A 102 2.94 -5.96 12.68
C PRO A 102 4.17 -6.02 11.78
N PHE A 103 5.35 -6.28 12.35
CA PHE A 103 6.58 -6.39 11.55
C PHE A 103 6.50 -7.55 10.56
N LEU A 104 6.01 -8.71 11.01
CA LEU A 104 5.84 -9.89 10.17
C LEU A 104 4.78 -9.65 9.09
N MET A 105 3.65 -9.01 9.45
CA MET A 105 2.60 -8.66 8.51
C MET A 105 3.08 -7.68 7.43
N LEU A 106 3.85 -6.66 7.81
CA LEU A 106 4.47 -5.72 6.86
C LEU A 106 5.44 -6.44 5.93
N PHE A 107 6.31 -7.30 6.48
CA PHE A 107 7.28 -8.07 5.72
C PHE A 107 6.60 -9.00 4.72
N LEU A 108 5.62 -9.79 5.18
CA LEU A 108 4.82 -10.68 4.32
C LEU A 108 4.00 -9.90 3.29
N GLY A 109 3.45 -8.74 3.64
CA GLY A 109 2.72 -7.89 2.70
C GLY A 109 3.59 -7.41 1.55
N ILE A 110 4.79 -6.89 1.86
CA ILE A 110 5.76 -6.45 0.85
C ILE A 110 6.29 -7.63 0.04
N ALA A 111 6.58 -8.76 0.69
CA ALA A 111 7.03 -9.98 0.01
C ALA A 111 5.95 -10.50 -0.94
N GLY A 112 4.68 -10.56 -0.51
CA GLY A 112 3.55 -11.00 -1.32
C GLY A 112 3.32 -10.11 -2.55
N ILE A 113 3.41 -8.79 -2.40
CA ILE A 113 3.35 -7.86 -3.54
C ILE A 113 4.53 -8.08 -4.49
N SER A 114 5.72 -8.36 -3.96
CA SER A 114 6.91 -8.63 -4.77
C SER A 114 6.78 -9.92 -5.56
N VAL A 115 6.23 -10.98 -4.96
CA VAL A 115 5.91 -12.24 -5.63
C VAL A 115 4.85 -12.02 -6.72
N LEU A 116 3.75 -11.32 -6.41
CA LEU A 116 2.71 -10.99 -7.40
C LEU A 116 3.25 -10.18 -8.58
N ALA A 117 4.10 -9.20 -8.30
CA ALA A 117 4.78 -8.41 -9.33
C ALA A 117 5.74 -9.28 -10.16
N GLY A 118 6.47 -10.19 -9.54
CA GLY A 118 7.34 -11.14 -10.22
C GLY A 118 6.57 -12.06 -11.16
N LEU A 119 5.48 -12.67 -10.68
CA LEU A 119 4.57 -13.51 -11.47
C LEU A 119 3.99 -12.72 -12.65
N GLY A 120 3.52 -11.50 -12.40
CA GLY A 120 2.97 -10.67 -13.45
C GLY A 120 4.01 -10.22 -14.49
N VAL A 121 5.29 -10.05 -14.10
CA VAL A 121 6.39 -9.85 -15.06
C VAL A 121 6.60 -11.11 -15.90
N GLY A 122 6.54 -12.28 -15.29
CA GLY A 122 6.55 -13.57 -15.99
C GLY A 122 5.45 -13.65 -17.06
N ILE A 123 4.20 -13.35 -16.69
CA ILE A 123 3.06 -13.30 -17.61
C ILE A 123 3.27 -12.24 -18.72
N SER A 124 3.82 -11.08 -18.37
CA SER A 124 4.11 -10.04 -19.36
C SER A 124 5.16 -10.47 -20.39
N LYS A 125 6.16 -11.27 -19.97
CA LYS A 125 7.20 -11.82 -20.84
C LYS A 125 6.62 -12.85 -21.80
N LEU A 126 5.73 -13.72 -21.31
CA LEU A 126 4.97 -14.67 -22.14
C LEU A 126 4.06 -13.96 -23.16
N THR A 127 3.51 -12.80 -22.78
CA THR A 127 2.60 -12.03 -23.63
C THR A 127 3.32 -10.96 -24.48
N HIS A 128 4.65 -10.98 -24.54
CA HIS A 128 5.49 -9.99 -25.25
C HIS A 128 5.19 -8.51 -24.92
N ARG A 129 4.83 -8.20 -23.66
CA ARG A 129 4.57 -6.82 -23.20
C ARG A 129 5.77 -6.28 -22.45
N GLN A 130 6.17 -5.03 -22.74
CA GLN A 130 7.28 -4.37 -22.03
C GLN A 130 6.81 -3.72 -20.73
N LEU A 131 6.49 -4.53 -19.72
CA LEU A 131 6.29 -4.00 -18.38
C LEU A 131 7.56 -4.17 -17.55
N LYS A 132 8.01 -3.06 -16.96
CA LYS A 132 9.10 -3.06 -15.98
C LYS A 132 8.56 -3.59 -14.64
N PHE A 133 9.38 -4.33 -13.91
CA PHE A 133 9.04 -4.83 -12.57
C PHE A 133 8.55 -3.73 -11.63
N GLN A 134 9.24 -2.59 -11.61
CA GLN A 134 8.86 -1.43 -10.79
C GLN A 134 7.43 -0.93 -11.08
N PHE A 135 6.98 -0.99 -12.34
CA PHE A 135 5.62 -0.59 -12.71
C PHE A 135 4.60 -1.58 -12.14
N LEU A 136 4.83 -2.88 -12.35
CA LEU A 136 3.93 -3.91 -11.83
C LEU A 136 3.82 -3.88 -10.32
N TRP A 137 4.96 -3.69 -9.65
CA TRP A 137 5.02 -3.65 -8.20
C TRP A 137 4.13 -2.53 -7.64
N LYS A 138 4.23 -1.32 -8.22
CA LYS A 138 3.33 -0.20 -7.85
C LYS A 138 1.87 -0.54 -8.10
N MET A 139 1.56 -1.13 -9.26
CA MET A 139 0.18 -1.48 -9.61
C MET A 139 -0.40 -2.55 -8.69
N CYS A 140 0.41 -3.53 -8.27
CA CYS A 140 0.00 -4.54 -7.30
C CYS A 140 -0.28 -3.90 -5.93
N ALA A 141 0.59 -2.99 -5.47
CA ALA A 141 0.38 -2.26 -4.21
C ALA A 141 -0.93 -1.44 -4.23
N PHE A 142 -1.24 -0.75 -5.32
CA PHE A 142 -2.46 0.05 -5.45
C PHE A 142 -3.72 -0.82 -5.66
N ALA A 143 -3.62 -1.94 -6.38
CA ALA A 143 -4.74 -2.87 -6.53
C ALA A 143 -5.15 -3.52 -5.20
N LEU A 144 -4.17 -3.72 -4.31
CA LEU A 144 -4.40 -4.28 -2.99
C LEU A 144 -5.31 -3.38 -2.14
N THR A 145 -5.20 -2.05 -2.26
CA THR A 145 -6.11 -1.10 -1.61
C THR A 145 -7.58 -1.38 -1.95
N LYS A 146 -7.89 -1.59 -3.23
CA LYS A 146 -9.25 -1.87 -3.69
C LYS A 146 -9.76 -3.19 -3.13
N SER A 147 -8.95 -4.23 -3.19
CA SER A 147 -9.32 -5.56 -2.68
C SER A 147 -9.54 -5.56 -1.17
N VAL A 148 -8.71 -4.87 -0.41
CA VAL A 148 -8.86 -4.73 1.04
C VAL A 148 -10.12 -3.95 1.39
N VAL A 149 -10.36 -2.81 0.74
CA VAL A 149 -11.57 -2.01 1.01
C VAL A 149 -12.83 -2.82 0.68
N LEU A 150 -12.82 -3.56 -0.43
CA LEU A 150 -13.91 -4.44 -0.80
C LEU A 150 -14.12 -5.55 0.24
N PHE A 151 -13.04 -6.15 0.74
CA PHE A 151 -13.08 -7.15 1.81
C PHE A 151 -13.70 -6.58 3.09
N ALA A 152 -13.23 -5.41 3.54
CA ALA A 152 -13.74 -4.77 4.75
C ALA A 152 -15.24 -4.48 4.65
N VAL A 153 -15.70 -3.94 3.51
CA VAL A 153 -17.12 -3.68 3.26
C VAL A 153 -17.92 -4.99 3.21
N ALA A 154 -17.43 -6.02 2.54
CA ALA A 154 -18.10 -7.31 2.44
C ALA A 154 -18.23 -7.99 3.81
N ASN A 155 -17.19 -7.89 4.65
CA ASN A 155 -17.19 -8.45 5.99
C ASN A 155 -18.25 -7.78 6.89
N ILE A 156 -18.42 -6.46 6.79
CA ILE A 156 -19.46 -5.73 7.54
C ILE A 156 -20.87 -6.12 7.08
N LEU A 157 -21.08 -6.37 5.77
CA LEU A 157 -22.42 -6.63 5.22
C LEU A 157 -22.87 -8.09 5.36
N ILE A 158 -21.96 -9.05 5.17
CA ILE A 158 -22.29 -10.49 5.02
C ILE A 158 -21.57 -11.33 6.08
N GLY A 159 -20.70 -10.73 6.90
CA GLY A 159 -19.87 -11.46 7.85
C GLY A 159 -18.65 -12.11 7.21
N THR A 160 -17.80 -12.71 8.05
CA THR A 160 -16.58 -13.38 7.61
C THR A 160 -16.91 -14.80 7.11
N HIS A 161 -16.98 -14.97 5.78
CA HIS A 161 -17.11 -16.28 5.14
C HIS A 161 -15.91 -16.58 4.24
N TRP A 162 -15.49 -17.85 4.20
CA TRP A 162 -14.38 -18.32 3.35
C TRP A 162 -14.63 -18.00 1.85
N ILE A 163 -15.90 -17.98 1.44
CA ILE A 163 -16.34 -17.60 0.09
C ILE A 163 -15.99 -16.15 -0.22
N VAL A 164 -16.19 -15.22 0.73
CA VAL A 164 -15.88 -13.80 0.56
C VAL A 164 -14.38 -13.60 0.35
N ASN A 165 -13.55 -14.26 1.17
CA ASN A 165 -12.10 -14.24 1.01
C ASN A 165 -11.66 -14.72 -0.38
N THR A 166 -12.26 -15.82 -0.85
CA THR A 166 -11.95 -16.41 -2.16
C THR A 166 -12.33 -15.45 -3.29
N ILE A 167 -13.53 -14.86 -3.24
CA ILE A 167 -14.00 -13.90 -4.24
C ILE A 167 -13.08 -12.67 -4.29
N VAL A 168 -12.71 -12.10 -3.14
CA VAL A 168 -11.79 -10.95 -3.09
C VAL A 168 -10.43 -11.30 -3.67
N PHE A 169 -9.90 -12.48 -3.37
CA PHE A 169 -8.61 -12.93 -3.90
C PHE A 169 -8.66 -13.11 -5.43
N VAL A 170 -9.71 -13.75 -5.95
CA VAL A 170 -9.93 -13.88 -7.39
C VAL A 170 -10.06 -12.50 -8.05
N LEU A 171 -10.75 -11.56 -7.40
CA LEU A 171 -10.93 -10.19 -7.92
C LEU A 171 -9.63 -9.39 -7.93
N LEU A 172 -8.77 -9.57 -6.93
CA LEU A 172 -7.40 -9.02 -6.91
C LEU A 172 -6.62 -9.54 -8.13
N PHE A 173 -6.58 -10.87 -8.30
CA PHE A 173 -5.84 -11.50 -9.38
C PHE A 173 -6.37 -11.07 -10.76
N TYR A 174 -7.69 -11.07 -10.93
CA TYR A 174 -8.35 -10.56 -12.13
C TYR A 174 -7.99 -9.10 -12.43
N THR A 175 -7.95 -8.24 -11.41
CA THR A 175 -7.58 -6.83 -11.58
C THR A 175 -6.14 -6.68 -12.04
N ILE A 176 -5.22 -7.46 -11.46
CA ILE A 176 -3.80 -7.48 -11.85
C ILE A 176 -3.64 -7.94 -13.30
N LEU A 177 -4.28 -9.06 -13.68
CA LEU A 177 -4.25 -9.55 -15.06
C LEU A 177 -4.80 -8.50 -16.02
N ARG A 178 -5.96 -7.92 -15.71
CA ARG A 178 -6.58 -6.90 -16.56
C ARG A 178 -5.66 -5.69 -16.76
N MET A 179 -4.92 -5.27 -15.74
CA MET A 179 -3.91 -4.20 -15.88
C MET A 179 -2.75 -4.59 -16.81
N ILE A 180 -2.26 -5.83 -16.73
CA ILE A 180 -1.20 -6.35 -17.63
C ILE A 180 -1.70 -6.39 -19.07
N PHE A 181 -2.90 -6.94 -19.31
CA PHE A 181 -3.53 -7.03 -20.63
C PHE A 181 -3.94 -5.68 -21.21
N HIS A 182 -3.92 -4.62 -20.43
CA HIS A 182 -4.21 -3.27 -20.91
C HIS A 182 -2.99 -2.54 -21.48
N TYR A 183 -1.78 -2.97 -21.10
CA TYR A 183 -0.55 -2.30 -21.48
C TYR A 183 -0.16 -2.60 -22.93
N PRO A 184 0.20 -1.61 -23.78
CA PRO A 184 0.46 -1.87 -25.19
C PRO A 184 1.53 -2.98 -25.40
N GLN A 185 1.30 -3.81 -26.41
CA GLN A 185 2.25 -4.86 -26.81
C GLN A 185 3.55 -4.23 -27.30
N ARG A 186 4.67 -4.93 -27.12
CA ARG A 186 5.97 -4.48 -27.64
C ARG A 186 5.89 -4.46 -29.16
N VAL A 187 5.83 -3.27 -29.77
CA VAL A 187 5.99 -3.13 -31.21
C VAL A 187 7.38 -3.67 -31.55
N LYS A 188 7.46 -4.76 -32.30
CA LYS A 188 8.74 -5.23 -32.85
C LYS A 188 9.21 -4.13 -33.80
N LYS A 189 10.30 -3.43 -33.47
CA LYS A 189 11.05 -2.70 -34.49
C LYS A 189 11.58 -3.75 -35.45
N HIS A 190 10.98 -3.86 -36.63
CA HIS A 190 11.64 -4.46 -37.77
C HIS A 190 12.89 -3.62 -38.02
N THR A 191 14.04 -4.19 -37.72
CA THR A 191 15.36 -3.68 -38.11
C THR A 191 15.91 -4.67 -39.11
#